data_AF-A0A1I3V302-F1
#
_entry.id   AF-A0A1I3V302-F1
#
_cell.length_a   1.000
_cell.length_b   1.000
_cell.length_c   1.000
_cell.angle_alpha   90.00
_cell.angle_beta   90.00
_cell.angle_gamma   90.00
#
_symmetry.space_group_name_H-M   'P 1'
#
loop_
_entity.id
_entity.type
_entity.pdbx_description
1 polymer ?
#
loop_
_entity_poly.entity_id
_entity_poly.type
_entity_poly.pdbx_seq_one_letter_code
_entity_poly.pdbx_strand_id
1 'polypeptide(L)'
;MLSSMTSMKPLKAMWLGIAALAPYILMKTYWAFGGNAGRPAGDLGAGMRANGAPEALVWMEQHGIDFTVLGALGGMLLLAALARPWGERLPRWALLVPGWAGALVLAPYGFATLIASAVGFTVGDAEGWSSWVGYVGGLAFAGLGLSLALCARSYQRRTRPSAVLAHSRASSLSPSTEGAPASRRPA
;
A
#
# COMPACT_ATOMS: atom_id res chain seq x y z
N MET A 1 13.91 22.13 -12.59
CA MET A 1 14.68 21.02 -13.20
C MET A 1 14.63 19.70 -12.41
N LEU A 2 13.55 19.40 -11.67
CA LEU A 2 13.38 18.15 -10.90
C LEU A 2 12.00 17.48 -11.16
N SER A 3 11.44 17.70 -12.35
CA SER A 3 10.10 17.20 -12.72
C SER A 3 10.12 16.05 -13.74
N SER A 4 11.22 15.29 -13.78
CA SER A 4 11.39 14.18 -14.74
C SER A 4 11.93 12.90 -14.10
N MET A 5 11.49 12.59 -12.87
CA MET A 5 11.71 11.26 -12.31
C MET A 5 10.37 10.56 -12.11
N THR A 6 10.11 9.63 -13.03
CA THR A 6 9.13 8.54 -12.96
C THR A 6 7.66 8.93 -13.11
N SER A 7 7.24 9.26 -14.33
CA SER A 7 5.84 9.05 -14.74
C SER A 7 5.61 7.55 -14.99
N MET A 8 5.71 6.76 -13.92
CA MET A 8 5.22 5.38 -13.94
C MET A 8 3.70 5.45 -13.99
N LYS A 9 3.10 4.98 -15.10
CA LYS A 9 1.64 4.84 -15.18
C LYS A 9 1.18 4.03 -13.96
N PRO A 10 0.11 4.40 -13.24
CA PRO A 10 -0.31 3.73 -12.00
C PRO A 10 -0.51 2.22 -12.17
N LEU A 11 -0.85 1.78 -13.39
CA LEU A 11 -0.93 0.37 -13.75
C LEU A 11 0.42 -0.38 -13.64
N LYS A 12 1.54 0.26 -14.01
CA LYS A 12 2.87 -0.34 -13.86
C LYS A 12 3.25 -0.48 -12.39
N ALA A 13 2.96 0.53 -11.57
CA ALA A 13 3.19 0.48 -10.13
C ALA A 13 2.35 -0.63 -9.46
N MET A 14 1.08 -0.78 -9.86
CA MET A 14 0.22 -1.88 -9.44
C MET A 14 0.84 -3.25 -9.79
N TRP A 15 1.24 -3.44 -11.05
CA TRP A 15 1.85 -4.72 -11.48
C TRP A 15 3.16 -5.03 -10.78
N LEU A 16 4.00 -4.03 -10.52
CA LEU A 16 5.22 -4.21 -9.73
C LEU A 16 4.91 -4.66 -8.31
N GLY A 17 3.88 -4.10 -7.68
CA GLY A 17 3.46 -4.51 -6.33
C GLY A 17 2.92 -5.93 -6.31
N ILE A 18 2.12 -6.31 -7.31
CA ILE A 18 1.61 -7.68 -7.46
C ILE A 18 2.77 -8.66 -7.73
N ALA A 19 3.72 -8.29 -8.59
CA ALA A 19 4.89 -9.11 -8.89
C ALA A 19 5.79 -9.29 -7.66
N ALA A 20 5.97 -8.26 -6.84
CA ALA A 20 6.72 -8.35 -5.58
C ALA A 20 6.09 -9.31 -4.57
N LEU A 21 4.76 -9.50 -4.62
CA LEU A 21 4.04 -10.46 -3.78
C LEU A 21 4.14 -11.91 -4.30
N ALA A 22 4.52 -12.13 -5.56
CA ALA A 22 4.51 -13.46 -6.17
C ALA A 22 5.39 -14.49 -5.42
N PRO A 23 6.65 -14.18 -5.03
CA PRO A 23 7.45 -15.12 -4.25
C PRO A 23 6.82 -15.48 -2.91
N TYR A 24 6.17 -14.49 -2.27
CA TYR A 24 5.48 -14.69 -0.99
C TYR A 24 4.24 -15.56 -1.12
N ILE A 25 3.44 -15.34 -2.16
CA ILE A 25 2.26 -16.17 -2.45
C ILE A 25 2.68 -17.60 -2.74
N LEU A 26 3.73 -17.81 -3.53
CA LEU A 26 4.23 -19.15 -3.83
C LEU A 26 4.70 -19.86 -2.56
N MET A 27 5.45 -19.16 -1.71
CA MET A 27 5.89 -19.68 -0.41
C MET A 27 4.71 -20.06 0.48
N LYS A 28 3.73 -19.18 0.67
CA LYS A 28 2.55 -19.45 1.50
C LYS A 28 1.68 -20.57 0.92
N THR A 29 1.51 -20.62 -0.39
CA THR A 29 0.81 -21.71 -1.07
C THR A 29 1.52 -23.05 -0.84
N TYR A 30 2.84 -23.08 -0.98
CA TYR A 30 3.64 -24.27 -0.70
C TYR A 30 3.48 -24.74 0.76
N TRP A 31 3.50 -23.82 1.73
CA TRP A 31 3.26 -24.15 3.13
C TRP A 31 1.83 -24.65 3.40
N ALA A 32 0.83 -24.11 2.70
CA ALA A 32 -0.56 -24.56 2.80
C ALA A 32 -0.74 -26.01 2.29
N PHE A 33 0.11 -26.47 1.35
CA PHE A 33 0.14 -27.85 0.88
C PHE A 33 1.06 -28.77 1.72
N GLY A 34 1.47 -28.35 2.92
CA GLY A 34 2.28 -29.14 3.84
C GLY A 34 3.79 -29.00 3.65
N GLY A 35 4.23 -28.02 2.86
CA GLY A 35 5.64 -27.68 2.72
C GLY A 35 6.24 -27.06 3.99
N ASN A 36 7.48 -27.41 4.31
CA ASN A 36 8.17 -26.94 5.53
C ASN A 36 9.48 -26.19 5.27
N ALA A 37 9.80 -25.91 4.00
CA ALA A 37 11.00 -25.14 3.68
C ALA A 37 11.02 -23.80 4.43
N GLY A 38 12.13 -23.51 5.12
CA GLY A 38 12.35 -22.27 5.85
C GLY A 38 11.62 -22.13 7.18
N ARG A 39 10.72 -23.07 7.53
CA ARG A 39 10.09 -23.17 8.84
C ARG A 39 11.05 -23.83 9.84
N PRO A 40 11.01 -23.46 11.12
CA PRO A 40 11.79 -24.12 12.15
C PRO A 40 11.37 -25.57 12.36
N ALA A 41 12.29 -26.38 12.90
CA ALA A 41 12.04 -27.79 13.18
C ALA A 41 11.12 -27.92 14.41
N GLY A 42 9.85 -28.27 14.20
CA GLY A 42 8.88 -28.50 15.27
C GLY A 42 7.43 -28.26 14.83
N ASP A 43 6.47 -28.65 15.67
CA ASP A 43 5.05 -28.32 15.47
C ASP A 43 4.76 -26.93 16.03
N LEU A 44 4.81 -25.93 15.15
CA LEU A 44 4.46 -24.54 15.45
C LEU A 44 3.06 -24.41 16.07
N GLY A 45 2.12 -25.26 15.66
CA GLY A 45 0.75 -25.28 16.18
C GLY A 45 0.68 -25.78 17.62
N ALA A 46 1.47 -26.80 17.96
CA ALA A 46 1.60 -27.27 19.35
C ALA A 46 2.25 -26.21 20.24
N GLY A 47 3.28 -25.51 19.75
CA GLY A 47 3.90 -24.38 20.46
C GLY A 47 2.92 -23.24 20.70
N MET A 48 2.10 -22.89 19.70
CA MET A 48 1.06 -21.87 19.85
C MET A 48 -0.02 -22.27 20.85
N ARG A 49 -0.48 -23.53 20.85
CA ARG A 49 -1.43 -24.03 21.87
C ARG A 49 -0.84 -23.96 23.27
N ALA A 50 0.43 -24.36 23.43
CA ALA A 50 1.12 -24.30 24.72
C ALA A 50 1.23 -22.85 25.25
N ASN A 51 1.33 -21.88 24.35
CA ASN A 51 1.35 -20.44 24.68
C ASN A 51 -0.04 -19.82 24.85
N GLY A 52 -1.12 -20.61 24.82
CA GLY A 52 -2.49 -20.14 25.01
C GLY A 52 -3.09 -19.42 23.78
N ALA A 53 -2.55 -19.65 22.59
CA ALA A 53 -3.09 -19.08 21.36
C ALA A 53 -4.53 -19.56 21.11
N PRO A 54 -5.42 -18.72 20.57
CA PRO A 54 -6.76 -19.13 20.18
C PRO A 54 -6.73 -20.29 19.18
N GLU A 55 -7.64 -21.26 19.32
CA GLU A 55 -7.72 -22.41 18.38
C GLU A 55 -7.91 -21.97 16.93
N ALA A 56 -8.54 -20.82 16.68
CA ALA A 56 -8.64 -20.24 15.34
C ALA A 56 -7.26 -19.89 14.75
N LEU A 57 -6.35 -19.35 15.56
CA LEU A 57 -5.00 -19.01 15.12
C LEU A 57 -4.17 -20.28 14.88
N VAL A 58 -4.36 -21.29 15.72
CA VAL A 58 -3.69 -22.59 15.55
C VAL A 58 -4.19 -23.31 14.28
N TRP A 59 -5.49 -23.27 14.04
CA TRP A 59 -6.10 -23.82 12.82
C TRP A 59 -5.56 -23.12 11.56
N MET A 60 -5.42 -21.79 11.62
CA MET A 60 -4.86 -20.97 10.54
C MET A 60 -3.40 -21.37 10.22
N GLU A 61 -2.55 -21.52 11.24
CA GLU A 61 -1.17 -21.98 11.07
C GLU A 61 -1.12 -23.38 10.43
N GLN A 62 -1.97 -24.29 10.92
CA GLN A 62 -2.05 -25.68 10.42
C GLN A 62 -2.46 -25.73 8.94
N HIS A 63 -3.24 -24.77 8.47
CA HIS A 63 -3.65 -24.65 7.06
C HIS A 63 -2.72 -23.76 6.23
N GLY A 64 -1.67 -23.18 6.84
CA GLY A 64 -0.74 -22.24 6.19
C GLY A 64 -1.38 -20.93 5.73
N ILE A 65 -2.57 -20.59 6.24
CA ILE A 65 -3.33 -19.38 5.90
C ILE A 65 -3.28 -18.44 7.09
N ASP A 66 -2.37 -17.47 7.06
CA ASP A 66 -2.20 -16.51 8.15
C ASP A 66 -2.87 -15.17 7.86
N PHE A 67 -2.95 -14.32 8.88
CA PHE A 67 -3.40 -12.92 8.76
C PHE A 67 -2.66 -12.14 7.68
N THR A 68 -1.41 -12.52 7.37
CA THR A 68 -0.60 -11.91 6.32
C THR A 68 -1.10 -12.23 4.91
N VAL A 69 -1.68 -13.40 4.68
CA VAL A 69 -2.29 -13.75 3.38
C VAL A 69 -3.53 -12.89 3.15
N LEU A 70 -4.36 -12.75 4.19
CA LEU A 70 -5.51 -11.85 4.14
C LEU A 70 -5.09 -10.40 3.94
N GLY A 71 -4.04 -9.96 4.63
CA GLY A 71 -3.45 -8.63 4.46
C GLY A 71 -2.91 -8.40 3.05
N ALA A 72 -2.23 -9.39 2.46
CA ALA A 72 -1.71 -9.32 1.10
C ALA A 72 -2.84 -9.22 0.06
N LEU A 73 -3.90 -10.03 0.21
CA LEU A 73 -5.09 -9.96 -0.63
C LEU A 73 -5.78 -8.59 -0.49
N GLY A 74 -5.96 -8.10 0.73
CA GLY A 74 -6.51 -6.77 1.00
C GLY A 74 -5.66 -5.67 0.36
N GLY A 75 -4.33 -5.75 0.46
CA GLY A 75 -3.40 -4.83 -0.18
C GLY A 75 -3.47 -4.86 -1.71
N MET A 76 -3.60 -6.04 -2.32
CA MET A 76 -3.80 -6.18 -3.77
C MET A 76 -5.12 -5.56 -4.23
N LEU A 77 -6.21 -5.81 -3.51
CA LEU A 77 -7.52 -5.21 -3.81
C LEU A 77 -7.47 -3.69 -3.67
N LEU A 78 -6.79 -3.19 -2.64
CA LEU A 78 -6.59 -1.76 -2.43
C LEU A 78 -5.75 -1.12 -3.55
N LEU A 79 -4.67 -1.80 -3.99
CA LEU A 79 -3.90 -1.38 -5.16
C LEU A 79 -4.76 -1.32 -6.42
N ALA A 80 -5.56 -2.35 -6.66
CA ALA A 80 -6.47 -2.41 -7.81
C ALA A 80 -7.50 -1.28 -7.75
N ALA A 81 -8.09 -1.01 -6.57
CA ALA A 81 -9.01 0.10 -6.35
C ALA A 81 -8.35 1.46 -6.63
N LEU A 82 -7.14 1.69 -6.12
CA LEU A 82 -6.41 2.94 -6.32
C LEU A 82 -5.97 3.14 -7.79
N ALA A 83 -5.71 2.06 -8.53
CA ALA A 83 -5.23 2.14 -9.91
C ALA A 83 -6.36 2.23 -10.93
N ARG A 84 -7.48 1.52 -10.72
CA ARG A 84 -8.56 1.32 -11.71
C ARG A 84 -9.68 2.36 -11.54
N PRO A 85 -10.41 2.69 -12.63
CA PRO A 85 -11.45 3.72 -12.59
C PRO A 85 -12.67 3.34 -11.72
N TRP A 86 -12.91 2.04 -11.45
CA TRP A 86 -13.99 1.64 -10.56
C TRP A 86 -13.79 2.11 -9.12
N GLY A 87 -12.54 2.31 -8.68
CA GLY A 87 -12.26 2.81 -7.33
C GLY A 87 -12.62 4.29 -7.15
N GLU A 88 -12.78 5.04 -8.23
CA GLU A 88 -13.24 6.44 -8.18
C GLU A 88 -14.71 6.57 -7.73
N ARG A 89 -15.47 5.46 -7.74
CA ARG A 89 -16.84 5.41 -7.21
C ARG A 89 -16.90 5.36 -5.68
N LEU A 90 -15.77 5.01 -5.03
CA LEU A 90 -15.69 4.93 -3.58
C LEU A 90 -15.29 6.28 -2.97
N PRO A 91 -15.72 6.57 -1.73
CA PRO A 91 -15.32 7.79 -1.05
C PRO A 91 -13.78 7.87 -0.97
N ARG A 92 -13.24 9.02 -1.37
CA ARG A 92 -11.78 9.22 -1.52
C ARG A 92 -11.00 8.91 -0.23
N TRP A 93 -11.57 9.25 0.92
CA TRP A 93 -10.95 8.98 2.22
C TRP A 93 -10.84 7.47 2.50
N ALA A 94 -11.85 6.68 2.09
CA ALA A 94 -11.87 5.24 2.30
C ALA A 94 -10.80 4.49 1.52
N LEU A 95 -10.25 5.08 0.44
CA LEU A 95 -9.11 4.49 -0.28
C LEU A 95 -7.78 5.13 0.10
N LEU A 96 -7.75 6.44 0.32
CA LEU A 96 -6.51 7.16 0.60
C LEU A 96 -5.98 6.92 2.01
N VAL A 97 -6.86 6.84 3.01
CA VAL A 97 -6.45 6.56 4.39
C VAL A 97 -5.78 5.19 4.49
N PRO A 98 -6.43 4.08 4.10
CA PRO A 98 -5.76 2.78 4.16
C PRO A 98 -4.60 2.66 3.15
N GLY A 99 -4.65 3.36 2.01
CA GLY A 99 -3.55 3.37 1.04
C GLY A 99 -2.27 3.97 1.60
N TRP A 100 -2.38 5.13 2.27
CA TRP A 100 -1.25 5.77 2.93
C TRP A 100 -0.84 5.07 4.21
N ALA A 101 -1.80 4.61 5.03
CA ALA A 101 -1.49 3.85 6.24
C ALA A 101 -0.72 2.57 5.88
N GLY A 102 -1.20 1.81 4.90
CA GLY A 102 -0.52 0.63 4.38
C GLY A 102 0.86 0.95 3.82
N ALA A 103 1.00 2.03 3.04
CA ALA A 103 2.30 2.44 2.53
C ALA A 103 3.31 2.79 3.63
N LEU A 104 2.88 3.56 4.63
CA LEU A 104 3.73 4.03 5.73
C LEU A 104 4.09 2.92 6.73
N VAL A 105 3.26 1.88 6.85
CA VAL A 105 3.56 0.72 7.70
C VAL A 105 4.39 -0.30 6.92
N LEU A 106 3.93 -0.71 5.74
CA LEU A 106 4.50 -1.84 5.00
C LEU A 106 5.85 -1.52 4.37
N ALA A 107 6.05 -0.30 3.85
CA ALA A 107 7.33 0.02 3.20
C ALA A 107 8.49 0.03 4.20
N PRO A 108 8.44 0.78 5.33
CA PRO A 108 9.51 0.74 6.32
C PRO A 108 9.68 -0.65 6.92
N TYR A 109 8.58 -1.34 7.23
CA TYR A 109 8.63 -2.70 7.76
C TYR A 109 9.34 -3.66 6.80
N GLY A 110 8.93 -3.71 5.53
CA GLY A 110 9.55 -4.59 4.53
C GLY A 110 11.02 -4.28 4.26
N PHE A 111 11.39 -2.99 4.21
CA PHE A 111 12.79 -2.59 4.09
C PHE A 111 13.61 -2.98 5.33
N ALA A 112 13.08 -2.77 6.52
CA ALA A 112 13.73 -3.18 7.76
C ALA A 112 13.93 -4.71 7.78
N THR A 113 12.92 -5.49 7.37
CA THR A 113 13.05 -6.95 7.23
C THR A 113 14.12 -7.34 6.22
N LEU A 114 14.16 -6.72 5.04
CA LEU A 114 15.20 -6.98 4.04
C LEU A 114 16.61 -6.70 4.57
N ILE A 115 16.80 -5.57 5.26
CA ILE A 115 18.08 -5.19 5.84
C ILE A 115 18.46 -6.17 6.96
N ALA A 116 17.51 -6.50 7.85
CA ALA A 116 17.72 -7.47 8.92
C ALA A 116 18.16 -8.83 8.36
N SER A 117 17.47 -9.34 7.33
CA SER A 117 17.85 -10.58 6.66
C SER A 117 19.21 -10.50 5.97
N ALA A 118 19.56 -9.34 5.40
CA ALA A 118 20.87 -9.09 4.78
C ALA A 118 22.03 -9.15 5.77
N VAL A 119 21.82 -8.72 7.01
CA VAL A 119 22.84 -8.78 8.07
C VAL A 119 22.80 -10.09 8.87
N GLY A 120 21.93 -11.03 8.48
CA GLY A 120 21.84 -12.36 9.08
C GLY A 120 20.80 -12.51 10.20
N PHE A 121 20.02 -11.48 10.51
CA PHE A 121 18.87 -11.61 11.41
C PHE A 121 17.70 -12.25 10.68
N THR A 122 17.17 -13.34 11.24
CA THR A 122 15.97 -14.00 10.73
C THR A 122 14.73 -13.48 11.46
N VAL A 123 13.59 -13.50 10.78
CA VAL A 123 12.32 -13.17 11.42
C VAL A 123 12.02 -14.27 12.41
N GLY A 124 12.18 -13.99 13.72
CA GLY A 124 12.09 -15.02 14.75
C GLY A 124 13.40 -15.79 14.92
N ASP A 125 14.55 -15.11 15.02
CA ASP A 125 15.83 -15.74 15.39
C ASP A 125 15.77 -16.61 16.66
N ALA A 126 14.85 -16.29 17.58
CA ALA A 126 14.58 -17.13 18.75
C ALA A 126 13.85 -18.44 18.41
N GLU A 127 13.15 -18.49 17.29
CA GLU A 127 12.31 -19.60 16.83
C GLU A 127 12.99 -20.47 15.76
N GLY A 128 14.05 -19.98 15.08
CA GLY A 128 14.86 -20.76 14.14
C GLY A 128 14.40 -20.71 12.67
N TRP A 129 13.74 -19.62 12.26
CA TRP A 129 13.33 -19.41 10.88
C TRP A 129 14.52 -19.22 9.95
N SER A 130 14.38 -19.57 8.66
CA SER A 130 15.44 -19.33 7.69
C SER A 130 15.47 -17.88 7.19
N SER A 131 16.66 -17.33 6.98
CA SER A 131 16.87 -15.95 6.51
C SER A 131 16.21 -15.65 5.16
N TRP A 132 16.05 -16.64 4.28
CA TRP A 132 15.39 -16.44 3.00
C TRP A 132 13.90 -16.10 3.13
N VAL A 133 13.23 -16.59 4.19
CA VAL A 133 11.83 -16.24 4.49
C VAL A 133 11.71 -14.74 4.74
N GLY A 134 12.71 -14.17 5.42
CA GLY A 134 12.80 -12.73 5.64
C GLY A 134 13.01 -11.94 4.35
N TYR A 135 13.84 -12.43 3.40
CA TYR A 135 13.95 -11.78 2.08
C TYR A 135 12.63 -11.81 1.29
N VAL A 136 11.94 -12.97 1.28
CA VAL A 136 10.67 -13.13 0.56
C VAL A 136 9.58 -12.26 1.17
N GLY A 137 9.45 -12.26 2.51
CA GLY A 137 8.51 -11.40 3.23
C GLY A 137 8.84 -9.91 3.08
N GLY A 138 10.10 -9.55 3.26
CA GLY A 138 10.57 -8.17 3.16
C GLY A 138 10.36 -7.58 1.76
N LEU A 139 10.67 -8.34 0.70
CA LEU A 139 10.42 -7.94 -0.68
C LEU A 139 8.93 -7.71 -0.95
N ALA A 140 8.08 -8.62 -0.47
CA ALA A 140 6.64 -8.54 -0.61
C ALA A 140 6.07 -7.29 0.08
N PHE A 141 6.43 -7.04 1.33
CA PHE A 141 5.93 -5.88 2.08
C PHE A 141 6.50 -4.56 1.57
N ALA A 142 7.80 -4.49 1.26
CA ALA A 142 8.42 -3.28 0.72
C ALA A 142 7.84 -2.93 -0.66
N GLY A 143 7.70 -3.93 -1.53
CA GLY A 143 7.12 -3.77 -2.87
C GLY A 143 5.65 -3.34 -2.82
N LEU A 144 4.84 -4.00 -1.98
CA LEU A 144 3.44 -3.63 -1.78
C LEU A 144 3.30 -2.20 -1.21
N GLY A 145 4.09 -1.85 -0.20
CA GLY A 145 4.07 -0.52 0.43
C GLY A 145 4.46 0.61 -0.54
N LEU A 146 5.52 0.41 -1.33
CA LEU A 146 5.94 1.35 -2.38
C LEU A 146 4.87 1.53 -3.45
N SER A 147 4.30 0.42 -3.93
CA SER A 147 3.23 0.47 -4.92
C SER A 147 1.99 1.19 -4.38
N LEU A 148 1.63 0.97 -3.11
CA LEU A 148 0.52 1.68 -2.46
C LEU A 148 0.81 3.19 -2.41
N ALA A 149 2.02 3.61 -2.04
CA ALA A 149 2.41 5.02 -2.03
C ALA A 149 2.27 5.67 -3.42
N LEU A 150 2.76 5.00 -4.46
CA LEU A 150 2.70 5.49 -5.84
C LEU A 150 1.26 5.56 -6.36
N CYS A 151 0.46 4.52 -6.13
CA CYS A 151 -0.94 4.45 -6.53
C CYS A 151 -1.80 5.47 -5.74
N ALA A 152 -1.60 5.62 -4.44
CA ALA A 152 -2.27 6.61 -3.61
C ALA A 152 -1.95 8.03 -4.06
N ARG A 153 -0.67 8.34 -4.32
CA ARG A 153 -0.25 9.65 -4.85
C ARG A 153 -0.84 9.92 -6.23
N SER A 154 -0.91 8.92 -7.11
CA SER A 154 -1.54 9.03 -8.43
C SER A 154 -3.05 9.28 -8.31
N TYR A 155 -3.74 8.51 -7.45
CA TYR A 155 -5.17 8.67 -7.18
C TYR A 155 -5.50 10.04 -6.60
N GLN A 156 -4.68 10.54 -5.66
CA GLN A 156 -4.81 11.90 -5.13
C GLN A 156 -4.78 12.95 -6.22
N ARG A 157 -3.83 12.85 -7.17
CA ARG A 157 -3.69 13.80 -8.29
C ARG A 157 -4.89 13.79 -9.23
N ARG A 158 -5.39 12.60 -9.57
CA ARG A 158 -6.57 12.45 -10.45
C ARG A 158 -7.85 12.99 -9.84
N THR A 159 -8.00 12.85 -8.53
CA THR A 159 -9.23 13.21 -7.83
C THR A 159 -9.20 14.60 -7.20
N ARG A 160 -8.10 15.38 -7.30
CA ARG A 160 -8.02 16.72 -6.68
C ARG A 160 -9.22 17.56 -7.13
N PRO A 161 -9.96 18.18 -6.20
CA PRO A 161 -11.02 19.10 -6.58
C PRO A 161 -10.38 20.24 -7.38
N SER A 162 -10.90 20.51 -8.58
CA SER A 162 -10.49 21.64 -9.42
C SER A 162 -10.93 22.98 -8.81
N ALA A 163 -10.56 23.26 -7.56
CA ALA A 163 -10.84 24.51 -6.86
C ALA A 163 -10.20 25.73 -7.57
N VAL A 164 -9.19 25.49 -8.40
CA VAL A 164 -8.51 26.51 -9.22
C VAL A 164 -9.42 27.06 -10.33
N LEU A 165 -10.38 26.27 -10.85
CA LEU A 165 -11.32 26.77 -11.88
C LEU A 165 -12.48 27.59 -11.29
N ALA A 166 -12.84 27.35 -10.02
CA ALA A 166 -13.91 28.09 -9.35
C ALA A 166 -13.46 29.51 -8.95
N HIS A 167 -12.21 29.68 -8.50
CA HIS A 167 -11.68 30.99 -8.12
C HIS A 167 -11.45 31.90 -9.35
N SER A 168 -10.98 31.37 -10.48
CA SER A 168 -10.82 32.13 -11.73
C SER A 168 -12.15 32.54 -12.38
N ARG A 169 -13.22 31.76 -12.19
CA ARG A 169 -14.56 32.10 -12.70
C ARG A 169 -15.26 33.13 -11.81
N ALA A 170 -15.00 33.09 -10.51
CA ALA A 170 -15.49 34.10 -9.57
C ALA A 170 -14.82 35.47 -9.79
N SER A 171 -13.53 35.50 -10.13
CA SER A 171 -12.83 36.75 -10.46
C SER A 171 -13.17 37.31 -11.84
N SER A 172 -13.62 36.49 -12.80
CA SER A 172 -14.10 36.97 -14.11
C SER A 172 -15.55 37.47 -14.11
N LEU A 173 -16.30 37.24 -13.02
CA LEU A 173 -17.71 37.65 -12.88
C LEU A 173 -17.89 38.88 -11.97
N SER A 174 -16.81 39.51 -11.48
CA SER A 174 -16.90 40.84 -10.89
C SER A 174 -17.28 41.82 -12.00
N PRO A 175 -18.49 42.39 -12.00
CA PRO A 175 -18.83 43.45 -12.94
C PRO A 175 -17.90 44.62 -12.62
N SER A 176 -17.24 45.15 -13.63
CA SER A 176 -16.70 46.49 -13.61
C SER A 176 -17.81 47.41 -13.11
N THR A 177 -17.68 47.96 -11.91
CA THR A 177 -18.47 49.12 -11.49
C THR A 177 -18.15 50.25 -12.47
N GLU A 178 -18.99 50.28 -13.50
CA GLU A 178 -19.48 51.42 -14.26
C GLU A 178 -18.81 52.75 -13.93
N GLY A 179 -18.22 53.35 -14.96
CA GLY A 179 -17.75 54.71 -14.93
C GLY A 179 -18.90 55.67 -14.64
N ALA A 180 -18.67 56.56 -13.68
CA ALA A 180 -19.48 57.76 -13.51
C ALA A 180 -18.95 58.85 -14.48
N PRO A 181 -19.73 59.32 -15.46
CA PRO A 181 -19.40 60.54 -16.17
C PRO A 181 -19.97 61.72 -15.37
N ALA A 182 -19.19 62.27 -14.45
CA ALA A 182 -19.52 63.57 -13.84
C ALA A 182 -19.09 64.69 -14.80
N SER A 183 -20.10 65.20 -15.49
CA SER A 183 -20.12 66.31 -16.43
C SER A 183 -19.31 67.53 -15.99
N ARG A 184 -18.69 68.15 -17.00
CA ARG A 184 -17.97 69.42 -17.01
C ARG A 184 -18.76 70.58 -16.35
N ARG A 185 -18.02 71.48 -15.69
CA ARG A 185 -18.39 72.88 -15.40
C ARG A 185 -18.71 73.65 -16.69
N PRO A 186 -19.61 74.65 -16.65
CA PRO A 186 -19.21 76.07 -16.54
C PRO A 186 -20.16 76.85 -15.58
N ALA A 187 -19.90 78.05 -15.06
CA ALA A 187 -18.89 79.09 -15.23
C ALA A 187 -18.59 79.72 -13.86
#